data_AF-A0A954IDH6-F1
#
_entry.id   AF-A0A954IDH6-F1
#
_cell.length_a   1.000
_cell.length_b   1.000
_cell.length_c   1.000
_cell.angle_alpha   90.00
_cell.angle_beta   90.00
_cell.angle_gamma   90.00
#
_symmetry.space_group_name_H-M   'P 1'
#
loop_
_entity.id
_entity.type
_entity.pdbx_description
1 polymer ?
#
loop_
_entity_poly.entity_id
_entity_poly.type
_entity_poly.pdbx_seq_one_letter_code
_entity_poly.pdbx_strand_id
1 'polypeptide(L)'
;MSDLSFVDYTTDGFRDELFTDSGQPRPGSDLLVHAINQMPPGELQLRQDAINRALLRMGITFTVYGSEDGTEKIFPFDIIPRIVQAFEWQHIEAGLRQRIKALNCFIHDVYHDQQIIRDNVIPAGILEKAKSFRPQCVGLNPPKGIWCHITG
;
A
#
# COMPACT_ATOMS: atom_id res chain seq x y z
N MET A 1 -14.52 -9.19 17.07
CA MET A 1 -14.32 -10.30 16.10
C MET A 1 -14.37 -11.64 16.83
N SER A 2 -15.37 -11.89 17.70
CA SER A 2 -15.37 -13.10 18.54
C SER A 2 -15.69 -14.37 17.76
N ASP A 3 -16.43 -14.27 16.65
CA ASP A 3 -16.89 -15.41 15.85
C ASP A 3 -16.70 -15.15 14.35
N LEU A 4 -15.47 -14.81 13.94
CA LEU A 4 -15.19 -14.70 12.50
C LEU A 4 -15.16 -16.12 11.90
N SER A 5 -16.26 -16.49 11.27
CA SER A 5 -16.42 -17.69 10.45
C SER A 5 -16.73 -17.25 9.02
N PHE A 6 -16.14 -17.90 8.03
CA PHE A 6 -16.46 -17.61 6.63
C PHE A 6 -17.60 -18.45 6.07
N VAL A 7 -18.26 -19.27 6.91
CA VAL A 7 -19.35 -20.15 6.47
C VAL A 7 -20.54 -19.37 5.89
N ASP A 8 -20.86 -18.21 6.47
CA ASP A 8 -21.98 -17.36 6.05
C ASP A 8 -21.50 -15.96 5.59
N TYR A 9 -20.26 -15.86 5.09
CA TYR A 9 -19.68 -14.59 4.69
C TYR A 9 -20.29 -14.07 3.39
N THR A 10 -20.74 -12.80 3.39
CA THR A 10 -21.29 -12.11 2.22
C THR A 10 -20.36 -10.98 1.79
N THR A 11 -20.21 -10.79 0.47
CA THR A 11 -19.39 -9.70 -0.09
C THR A 11 -20.16 -8.39 -0.25
N ASP A 12 -21.46 -8.37 0.11
CA ASP A 12 -22.38 -7.24 -0.01
C ASP A 12 -22.41 -6.58 -1.40
N GLY A 13 -22.06 -7.34 -2.45
CA GLY A 13 -22.01 -6.87 -3.83
C GLY A 13 -20.74 -6.09 -4.22
N PHE A 14 -19.75 -6.01 -3.32
CA PHE A 14 -18.44 -5.42 -3.61
C PHE A 14 -17.45 -6.49 -4.06
N ARG A 15 -16.41 -6.05 -4.80
CA ARG A 15 -15.28 -6.91 -5.11
C ARG A 15 -14.51 -7.21 -3.83
N ASP A 16 -14.65 -8.43 -3.34
CA ASP A 16 -13.86 -8.95 -2.22
C ASP A 16 -12.57 -9.61 -2.71
N GLU A 17 -11.52 -9.58 -1.90
CA GLU A 17 -10.18 -10.12 -2.23
C GLU A 17 -10.03 -11.61 -1.86
N LEU A 18 -10.89 -12.14 -0.98
CA LEU A 18 -10.87 -13.53 -0.55
C LEU A 18 -11.96 -14.36 -1.23
N PHE A 19 -13.11 -13.77 -1.53
CA PHE A 19 -14.28 -14.41 -2.11
C PHE A 19 -14.68 -13.80 -3.46
N THR A 20 -15.27 -14.64 -4.29
CA THR A 20 -15.97 -14.24 -5.53
C THR A 20 -17.39 -13.78 -5.22
N ASP A 21 -18.04 -13.12 -6.18
CA ASP A 21 -19.44 -12.70 -6.07
C ASP A 21 -20.42 -13.88 -5.88
N SER A 22 -19.97 -15.10 -6.17
CA SER A 22 -20.71 -16.36 -5.96
C SER A 22 -20.50 -16.98 -4.57
N GLY A 23 -19.75 -16.30 -3.67
CA GLY A 23 -19.43 -16.79 -2.33
C GLY A 23 -18.34 -17.88 -2.30
N GLN A 24 -17.70 -18.17 -3.43
CA GLN A 24 -16.60 -19.14 -3.49
C GLN A 24 -15.26 -18.45 -3.18
N PRO A 25 -14.34 -19.10 -2.43
CA PRO A 25 -12.98 -18.60 -2.28
C PRO A 25 -12.30 -18.34 -3.63
N ARG A 26 -11.53 -17.26 -3.71
CA ARG A 26 -10.70 -16.96 -4.88
C ARG A 26 -9.54 -17.94 -5.00
N PRO A 27 -9.03 -18.17 -6.23
CA PRO A 27 -7.88 -19.03 -6.44
C PRO A 27 -6.71 -18.67 -5.50
N GLY A 28 -6.23 -19.65 -4.74
CA GLY A 28 -5.12 -19.48 -3.80
C GLY A 28 -5.53 -19.04 -2.39
N SER A 29 -6.79 -18.67 -2.13
CA SER A 29 -7.28 -18.39 -0.77
C SER A 29 -7.86 -19.61 -0.05
N ASP A 30 -8.01 -20.75 -0.73
CA ASP A 30 -8.64 -21.97 -0.20
C ASP A 30 -8.01 -22.45 1.12
N LEU A 31 -6.67 -22.48 1.18
CA LEU A 31 -5.94 -22.92 2.37
C LEU A 31 -6.17 -21.98 3.55
N LEU A 32 -6.26 -20.67 3.30
CA LEU A 32 -6.52 -19.67 4.35
C LEU A 32 -7.96 -19.81 4.86
N VAL A 33 -8.93 -19.88 3.95
CA VAL A 33 -10.35 -20.05 4.31
C VAL A 33 -10.56 -21.35 5.08
N HIS A 34 -9.95 -22.45 4.62
CA HIS A 34 -10.00 -23.74 5.31
C HIS A 34 -9.39 -23.67 6.71
N ALA A 35 -8.20 -23.07 6.84
CA ALA A 35 -7.54 -22.93 8.12
C ALA A 35 -8.37 -22.10 9.11
N ILE A 36 -8.97 -21.00 8.66
CA ILE A 36 -9.81 -20.13 9.50
C ILE A 36 -11.09 -20.85 9.93
N ASN A 37 -11.79 -21.53 9.01
CA ASN A 37 -13.02 -22.26 9.34
C ASN A 37 -12.79 -23.45 10.29
N GLN A 38 -11.55 -23.95 10.39
CA GLN A 38 -11.18 -25.01 11.35
C GLN A 38 -10.78 -24.47 12.72
N MET A 39 -10.59 -23.16 12.88
CA MET A 39 -10.21 -22.61 14.18
C MET A 39 -11.39 -22.62 15.16
N PRO A 40 -11.15 -22.91 16.45
CA PRO A 40 -12.17 -22.72 17.47
C PRO A 40 -12.64 -21.25 17.51
N PRO A 41 -13.90 -21.00 17.88
CA PRO A 41 -14.38 -19.64 18.16
C PRO A 41 -13.44 -18.89 19.11
N GLY A 42 -13.18 -17.61 18.82
CA GLY A 42 -12.27 -16.77 19.61
C GLY A 42 -10.76 -16.96 19.37
N GLU A 43 -10.31 -18.00 18.67
CA GLU A 43 -8.88 -18.24 18.41
C GLU A 43 -8.21 -17.11 17.61
N LEU A 44 -8.91 -16.56 16.60
CA LEU A 44 -8.41 -15.42 15.84
C LEU A 44 -8.25 -14.17 16.73
N GLN A 45 -9.21 -13.90 17.61
CA GLN A 45 -9.12 -12.78 18.55
C GLN A 45 -7.94 -12.98 19.52
N LEU A 46 -7.73 -14.20 20.02
CA LEU A 46 -6.59 -14.53 20.88
C LEU A 46 -5.25 -14.23 20.17
N ARG A 47 -5.12 -14.60 18.90
CA ARG A 47 -3.93 -14.34 18.08
C ARG A 47 -3.73 -12.85 17.83
N GLN A 48 -4.82 -12.14 17.52
CA GLN A 48 -4.80 -10.68 17.34
C GLN A 48 -4.32 -9.97 18.62
N ASP A 49 -4.81 -10.37 19.79
CA ASP A 49 -4.40 -9.79 21.05
C ASP A 49 -2.94 -10.13 21.38
N ALA A 50 -2.49 -11.34 21.03
CA ALA A 50 -1.11 -11.77 21.21
C ALA A 50 -0.14 -10.95 20.37
N ILE A 51 -0.43 -10.72 19.08
CA ILE A 51 0.43 -9.90 18.21
C ILE A 51 0.42 -8.44 18.65
N ASN A 52 -0.74 -7.90 19.05
CA ASN A 52 -0.83 -6.54 19.57
C ASN A 52 0.08 -6.32 20.80
N ARG A 53 0.09 -7.27 21.74
CA ARG A 53 1.01 -7.23 22.90
C ARG A 53 2.47 -7.36 22.48
N ALA A 54 2.78 -8.19 21.47
CA ALA A 54 4.14 -8.34 20.96
C ALA A 54 4.65 -7.05 20.31
N LEU A 55 3.84 -6.43 19.45
CA LEU A 55 4.17 -5.15 18.79
C LEU A 55 4.42 -4.04 19.82
N LEU A 56 3.59 -3.95 20.86
CA LEU A 56 3.80 -2.99 21.95
C LEU A 56 5.13 -3.24 22.68
N ARG A 57 5.44 -4.50 23.01
CA ARG A 57 6.70 -4.87 23.69
C ARG A 57 7.93 -4.62 22.82
N MET A 58 7.80 -4.74 21.51
CA MET A 58 8.88 -4.47 20.55
C MET A 58 9.07 -2.97 20.27
N GLY A 59 8.22 -2.10 20.83
CA GLY A 59 8.26 -0.65 20.55
C GLY A 59 7.84 -0.31 19.12
N ILE A 60 7.05 -1.17 18.46
CA ILE A 60 6.48 -0.88 17.13
C ILE A 60 5.23 -0.02 17.35
N THR A 61 5.47 1.22 17.76
CA THR A 61 4.45 2.22 18.10
C THR A 61 4.60 3.46 17.23
N PHE A 62 3.52 4.23 17.11
CA PHE A 62 3.52 5.55 16.50
C PHE A 62 2.88 6.57 17.44
N THR A 63 3.36 7.82 17.38
CA THR A 63 2.83 8.94 18.14
C THR A 63 1.58 9.47 17.44
N VAL A 64 0.44 9.49 18.14
CA VAL A 64 -0.75 10.19 17.65
C VAL A 64 -0.59 11.68 17.94
N TYR A 65 -0.30 12.47 16.92
CA TYR A 65 -0.33 13.93 17.04
C TYR A 65 -1.79 14.40 17.15
N GLY A 66 -2.20 14.92 18.33
CA GLY A 66 -3.54 15.49 18.54
C GLY A 66 -4.14 15.33 19.93
N SER A 67 -3.57 14.46 20.79
CA SER A 67 -3.89 14.42 22.22
C SER A 67 -2.73 15.01 23.01
N GLU A 68 -3.02 15.87 24.01
CA GLU A 68 -2.00 16.46 24.91
C GLU A 68 -1.22 15.39 25.68
N ASP A 69 -1.79 14.19 25.77
CA ASP A 69 -1.09 12.98 26.19
C ASP A 69 -0.47 12.31 24.96
N GLY A 70 0.85 12.37 24.83
CA GLY A 70 1.65 11.66 23.82
C GLY A 70 1.51 10.14 23.93
N THR A 71 0.32 9.65 23.62
CA THR A 71 -0.09 8.27 23.83
C THR A 71 0.46 7.47 22.67
N GLU A 72 1.50 6.68 22.94
CA GLU A 72 2.01 5.69 21.99
C GLU A 72 0.92 4.67 21.66
N LYS A 73 0.62 4.50 20.37
CA LYS A 73 -0.27 3.43 19.89
C LYS A 73 0.53 2.45 19.05
N ILE A 74 0.20 1.16 19.17
CA ILE A 74 0.74 0.16 18.25
C ILE A 74 0.24 0.43 16.84
N PHE A 75 1.07 0.12 15.85
CA PHE A 75 0.60 0.07 14.46
C PHE A 75 -0.55 -0.96 14.36
N PRO A 76 -1.72 -0.61 13.82
CA PRO A 76 -2.80 -1.57 13.63
C PRO A 76 -2.32 -2.70 12.74
N PHE A 77 -2.40 -3.92 13.24
CA PHE A 77 -1.98 -5.11 12.51
C PHE A 77 -3.19 -6.00 12.30
N ASP A 78 -3.40 -6.45 11.06
CA ASP A 78 -4.41 -7.45 10.73
C ASP A 78 -3.71 -8.80 10.52
N ILE A 79 -4.18 -9.82 11.23
CA ILE A 79 -3.64 -11.19 11.12
C ILE A 79 -4.12 -11.93 9.87
N ILE A 80 -5.12 -11.40 9.15
CA ILE A 80 -5.63 -11.98 7.92
C ILE A 80 -4.80 -11.45 6.75
N PRO A 81 -4.02 -12.31 6.05
CA PRO A 81 -3.16 -11.85 4.98
C PRO A 81 -3.98 -11.54 3.72
N ARG A 82 -3.56 -10.51 2.98
CA ARG A 82 -4.00 -10.31 1.60
C ARG A 82 -3.17 -11.20 0.68
N ILE A 83 -3.82 -12.20 0.09
CA ILE A 83 -3.18 -13.13 -0.83
C ILE A 83 -3.10 -12.48 -2.21
N VAL A 84 -1.91 -12.47 -2.81
CA VAL A 84 -1.67 -12.00 -4.17
C VAL A 84 -1.05 -13.14 -4.96
N GLN A 85 -1.67 -13.53 -6.07
CA GLN A 85 -1.15 -14.64 -6.86
C GLN A 85 0.12 -14.22 -7.61
N ALA A 86 1.00 -15.19 -7.91
CA ALA A 86 2.29 -14.91 -8.52
C ALA A 86 2.17 -14.17 -9.87
N PHE A 87 1.18 -14.51 -10.70
CA PHE A 87 0.98 -13.83 -11.99
C PHE A 87 0.44 -12.40 -11.81
N GLU A 88 -0.39 -12.16 -10.80
CA GLU A 88 -0.85 -10.80 -10.45
C GLU A 88 0.33 -9.97 -9.99
N TRP A 89 1.17 -10.53 -9.12
CA TRP A 89 2.38 -9.88 -8.64
C TRP A 89 3.34 -9.52 -9.78
N GLN A 90 3.56 -10.44 -10.73
CA GLN A 90 4.40 -10.16 -11.91
C GLN A 90 3.88 -8.97 -12.72
N HIS A 91 2.57 -8.85 -12.90
CA HIS A 91 1.96 -7.72 -13.59
C HIS A 91 2.13 -6.41 -12.79
N ILE A 92 1.84 -6.45 -11.49
CA ILE A 92 2.00 -5.32 -10.58
C ILE A 92 3.45 -4.84 -10.58
N GLU A 93 4.40 -5.75 -10.43
CA GLU A 93 5.84 -5.45 -10.43
C GLU A 93 6.29 -4.78 -11.73
N ALA A 94 5.87 -5.32 -12.89
CA ALA A 94 6.19 -4.73 -14.18
C ALA A 94 5.62 -3.30 -14.32
N GLY A 95 4.38 -3.09 -13.88
CA GLY A 95 3.74 -1.77 -13.85
C GLY A 95 4.44 -0.78 -12.92
N LEU A 96 4.85 -1.23 -11.73
CA LEU A 96 5.60 -0.42 -10.78
C LEU A 96 6.96 -0.01 -11.34
N ARG A 97 7.70 -0.94 -11.97
CA ARG A 97 8.98 -0.64 -12.65
C ARG A 97 8.80 0.39 -13.77
N GLN A 98 7.77 0.23 -14.59
CA GLN A 98 7.44 1.19 -15.66
C GLN A 98 7.13 2.58 -15.06
N ARG A 99 6.29 2.64 -14.02
CA ARG A 99 5.89 3.88 -13.36
C ARG A 99 7.09 4.61 -12.74
N ILE A 100 7.97 3.91 -12.04
CA ILE A 100 9.17 4.49 -11.42
C ILE A 100 10.10 5.08 -12.49
N LYS A 101 10.26 4.40 -13.63
CA LYS A 101 11.03 4.92 -14.76
C LYS A 101 10.40 6.20 -15.30
N ALA A 102 9.10 6.19 -15.56
CA ALA A 102 8.38 7.37 -16.04
C ALA A 102 8.49 8.55 -15.06
N LEU A 103 8.38 8.32 -13.75
CA LEU A 103 8.55 9.35 -12.73
C LEU A 103 9.96 9.94 -12.74
N ASN A 104 11.00 9.12 -12.86
CA ASN A 104 12.38 9.62 -12.94
C ASN A 104 12.60 10.47 -14.21
N CYS A 105 12.09 10.02 -15.36
CA CYS A 105 12.14 10.79 -16.60
C CYS A 105 11.36 12.10 -16.48
N PHE A 106 10.16 12.07 -15.89
CA PHE A 106 9.34 13.25 -15.67
C PHE A 106 10.02 14.29 -14.78
N ILE A 107 10.56 13.87 -13.63
CA ILE A 107 11.26 14.78 -12.72
C ILE A 107 12.49 15.37 -13.42
N HIS A 108 13.24 14.56 -14.16
CA HIS A 108 14.39 15.06 -14.93
C HIS A 108 13.97 16.12 -15.95
N ASP A 109 12.95 15.84 -16.75
CA ASP A 109 12.46 16.77 -17.77
C ASP A 109 11.97 18.09 -17.17
N VAL A 110 11.20 18.02 -16.09
CA VAL A 110 10.69 19.20 -15.36
C VAL A 110 11.81 20.12 -14.86
N TYR A 111 12.95 19.57 -14.45
CA TYR A 111 14.11 20.35 -14.00
C TYR A 111 15.09 20.73 -15.12
N HIS A 112 14.84 20.32 -16.36
CA HIS A 112 15.69 20.61 -17.52
C HIS A 112 14.86 21.20 -18.67
N ASP A 113 14.60 20.38 -19.68
CA ASP A 113 14.11 20.80 -20.98
C ASP A 113 12.60 21.07 -20.99
N GLN A 114 11.86 20.61 -19.98
CA GLN A 114 10.40 20.75 -19.86
C GLN A 114 9.66 20.39 -21.17
N GLN A 115 10.11 19.34 -21.86
CA GLN A 115 9.50 18.85 -23.10
C GLN A 115 8.04 18.48 -22.88
N ILE A 116 7.70 17.86 -21.75
CA ILE A 116 6.31 17.51 -21.41
C ILE A 116 5.37 18.72 -21.33
N ILE A 117 5.93 19.91 -21.03
CA ILE A 117 5.21 21.19 -21.03
C ILE A 117 5.16 21.76 -22.44
N ARG A 118 6.28 21.77 -23.16
CA ARG A 118 6.37 22.27 -24.55
C ARG A 118 5.48 21.48 -25.51
N ASP A 119 5.34 20.19 -25.28
CA ASP A 119 4.47 19.28 -26.04
C ASP A 119 3.00 19.37 -25.60
N ASN A 120 2.67 20.23 -24.63
CA ASN A 120 1.34 20.46 -24.08
C ASN A 120 0.67 19.20 -23.46
N VAL A 121 1.46 18.20 -23.07
CA VAL A 121 0.96 17.02 -22.34
C VAL A 121 0.57 17.40 -20.92
N ILE A 122 1.37 18.25 -20.26
CA ILE A 122 1.05 18.86 -18.97
C ILE A 122 1.02 20.39 -19.12
N PRO A 123 -0.04 21.08 -18.65
CA PRO A 123 -0.09 22.53 -18.70
C PRO A 123 0.99 23.19 -17.82
N ALA A 124 1.66 24.22 -18.34
CA ALA A 124 2.71 24.96 -17.61
C ALA A 124 2.25 25.46 -16.22
N GLY A 125 1.00 25.92 -16.12
CA GLY A 125 0.43 26.41 -14.86
C GLY A 125 0.34 25.38 -13.73
N ILE A 126 0.39 24.06 -14.04
CA ILE A 126 0.50 23.01 -13.01
C ILE A 126 1.87 23.08 -12.34
N LEU A 127 2.93 23.27 -13.13
CA LEU A 127 4.29 23.32 -12.62
C LEU A 127 4.55 24.62 -11.87
N GLU A 128 4.13 25.76 -12.42
CA GLU A 128 4.30 27.09 -11.81
C GLU A 128 3.67 27.21 -10.42
N LYS A 129 2.55 26.50 -10.20
CA LYS A 129 1.81 26.50 -8.92
C LYS A 129 2.24 25.37 -7.98
N ALA A 130 3.13 24.48 -8.41
CA ALA A 130 3.54 23.33 -7.63
C ALA A 130 4.41 23.78 -6.44
N LYS A 131 3.86 23.71 -5.22
CA LYS A 131 4.59 24.03 -3.97
C LYS A 131 5.83 23.15 -3.74
N SER A 132 5.86 21.97 -4.35
CA SER A 132 6.95 20.99 -4.27
C SER A 132 8.03 21.22 -5.32
N PHE A 133 7.81 22.05 -6.34
CA PHE A 133 8.86 22.38 -7.30
C PHE A 133 9.96 23.19 -6.61
N ARG A 134 11.21 22.85 -6.91
CA ARG A 134 12.38 23.49 -6.32
C ARG A 134 13.22 24.13 -7.42
N PRO A 135 13.16 25.47 -7.60
CA PRO A 135 14.00 26.16 -8.57
C PRO A 135 15.50 25.86 -8.41
N GLN A 136 15.93 25.55 -7.19
CA GLN A 136 17.31 25.16 -6.86
C GLN A 136 17.76 23.85 -7.52
N CYS A 137 16.82 23.01 -7.96
CA CYS A 137 17.10 21.75 -8.64
C CYS A 137 17.14 21.90 -10.17
N VAL A 138 16.86 23.07 -10.74
CA VAL A 138 16.92 23.30 -12.19
C VAL A 138 18.35 23.13 -12.69
N GLY A 139 18.55 22.28 -13.70
CA GLY A 139 19.85 21.91 -14.25
C GLY A 139 20.68 20.95 -13.39
N LEU A 140 20.16 20.50 -12.24
CA LEU A 140 20.84 19.54 -11.38
C LEU A 140 20.81 18.15 -12.02
N ASN A 141 21.97 17.50 -12.09
CA ASN A 141 22.09 16.12 -12.54
C ASN A 141 22.42 15.20 -11.35
N PRO A 142 21.45 14.46 -10.81
CA PRO A 142 21.73 13.52 -9.73
C PRO A 142 22.63 12.37 -10.23
N PRO A 143 23.43 11.76 -9.34
CA PRO A 143 24.23 10.59 -9.68
C PRO A 143 23.39 9.52 -10.38
N LYS A 144 23.90 9.00 -11.50
CA LYS A 144 23.23 7.99 -12.34
C LYS A 144 21.86 8.41 -12.90
N GLY A 145 21.50 9.69 -12.83
CA GLY A 145 20.21 10.21 -13.33
C GLY A 145 18.99 9.76 -12.52
N ILE A 146 19.19 9.30 -11.27
CA ILE A 146 18.11 8.80 -10.42
C ILE A 146 17.64 9.92 -9.49
N TRP A 147 16.42 10.40 -9.71
CA TRP A 147 15.76 11.40 -8.87
C TRP A 147 15.00 10.73 -7.71
N CYS A 148 14.21 9.71 -8.04
CA CYS A 148 13.37 9.01 -7.08
C CYS A 148 13.98 7.62 -6.80
N HIS A 149 14.72 7.53 -5.69
CA HIS A 149 15.43 6.32 -5.29
C HIS A 149 14.50 5.28 -4.64
N ILE A 150 13.49 5.76 -3.92
CA ILE A 150 12.48 4.95 -3.24
C ILE A 150 11.13 5.55 -3.61
N THR A 151 10.22 4.72 -4.12
CA THR A 151 8.86 5.11 -4.46
C THR A 151 7.92 4.06 -3.91
N GLY A 152 6.94 4.52 -3.13
CA GLY A 152 5.85 3.71 -2.60
C GLY A 152 4.51 4.26 -3.03
#